data_AF-A0A2H4T2H5-F1
#
_entry.id   AF-A0A2H4T2H5-F1
#
_cell.length_a   1.000
_cell.length_b   1.000
_cell.length_c   1.000
_cell.angle_alpha   90.00
_cell.angle_beta   90.00
_cell.angle_gamma   90.00
#
_symmetry.space_group_name_H-M   'P 1'
#
loop_
_entity.id
_entity.type
_entity.pdbx_description
1 polymer ?
#
loop_
_entity_poly.entity_id
_entity_poly.type
_entity_poly.pdbx_seq_one_letter_code
_entity_poly.pdbx_strand_id
1 'polypeptide(L)'
;MRREVTVELSSQGFWKTGIRSDVCQHAMMLPVLTHHIRYHQCLMHLDKLIGYMFKERCLLQLAMTHPSHHLNFGMNPDHARNSLSNCGIRQPKYGDRKVHHMYMRKKGINTLINIMSRLGQDDPSPSRINHNERLEFLGDAVVEFLTSVHLYYPFPSLEEGGLATYRTAIVQNQHLAMLAKKLELDRFMLYAHGPDLCRESDL
;
A
#
# COMPACT_ATOMS: atom_id res chain seq x y z
N MET A 1 -30.61 -15.49 3.00
CA MET A 1 -29.58 -16.53 3.16
C MET A 1 -28.50 -16.03 4.12
N ARG A 2 -28.45 -16.55 5.36
CA ARG A 2 -27.38 -16.25 6.33
C ARG A 2 -26.81 -17.57 6.85
N ARG A 3 -25.81 -18.12 6.16
CA ARG A 3 -24.87 -19.14 6.66
C ARG A 3 -23.56 -19.00 5.89
N GLU A 4 -22.65 -18.17 6.39
CA GLU A 4 -21.29 -18.01 5.82
C GLU A 4 -20.36 -19.20 6.18
N VAL A 5 -20.80 -20.13 7.04
CA VAL A 5 -19.90 -21.11 7.68
C VAL A 5 -20.27 -22.57 7.42
N THR A 6 -21.55 -22.92 7.31
CA THR A 6 -21.98 -24.32 7.13
C THR A 6 -22.88 -24.45 5.92
N VAL A 7 -22.38 -25.14 4.90
CA VAL A 7 -23.09 -25.50 3.67
C VAL A 7 -23.14 -27.02 3.58
N GLU A 8 -24.27 -27.57 3.15
CA GLU A 8 -24.45 -28.99 2.90
C GLU A 8 -24.33 -29.28 1.40
N LEU A 9 -23.50 -30.25 1.04
CA LEU A 9 -23.28 -30.69 -0.35
C LEU A 9 -23.37 -32.22 -0.39
N SER A 10 -24.07 -32.75 -1.39
CA SER A 10 -24.08 -34.20 -1.66
C SER A 10 -22.69 -34.64 -2.08
N SER A 11 -22.21 -35.77 -1.54
CA SER A 11 -20.93 -36.38 -1.92
C SER A 11 -21.00 -37.28 -3.16
N GLN A 12 -22.15 -37.32 -3.85
CA GLN A 12 -22.34 -38.13 -5.04
C GLN A 12 -21.52 -37.58 -6.22
N GLY A 13 -20.70 -38.43 -6.84
CA GLY A 13 -19.86 -38.05 -8.00
C GLY A 13 -18.47 -37.48 -7.66
N PHE A 14 -18.04 -37.53 -6.39
CA PHE A 14 -16.70 -37.10 -5.99
C PHE A 14 -15.66 -38.21 -6.21
N TRP A 15 -14.45 -37.80 -6.61
CA TRP A 15 -13.32 -38.69 -6.89
C TRP A 15 -12.24 -38.57 -5.80
N LYS A 16 -11.60 -39.69 -5.45
CA LYS A 16 -10.49 -39.71 -4.50
C LYS A 16 -9.19 -39.36 -5.23
N THR A 17 -8.52 -38.29 -4.80
CA THR A 17 -7.27 -37.79 -5.43
C THR A 17 -6.00 -38.13 -4.66
N GLY A 18 -6.12 -38.60 -3.41
CA GLY A 18 -4.96 -38.90 -2.54
C GLY A 18 -4.26 -37.68 -1.94
N ILE A 19 -4.71 -36.46 -2.28
CA ILE A 19 -4.15 -35.19 -1.77
C ILE A 19 -4.93 -34.75 -0.53
N ARG A 20 -4.20 -34.32 0.50
CA ARG A 20 -4.76 -33.76 1.74
C ARG A 20 -4.83 -32.23 1.68
N SER A 21 -5.67 -31.64 2.53
CA SER A 21 -5.95 -30.20 2.56
C SER A 21 -4.79 -29.33 3.06
N ASP A 22 -3.78 -29.92 3.69
CA ASP A 22 -2.53 -29.28 4.08
C ASP A 22 -1.73 -28.79 2.86
N VAL A 23 -1.66 -29.60 1.80
CA VAL A 23 -0.99 -29.23 0.54
C VAL A 23 -1.69 -28.06 -0.11
N CYS A 24 -3.02 -28.06 -0.14
CA CYS A 24 -3.81 -26.97 -0.70
C CYS A 24 -3.53 -25.65 0.03
N GLN A 25 -3.42 -25.66 1.36
CA GLN A 25 -3.11 -24.46 2.12
C GLN A 25 -1.74 -23.86 1.75
N HIS A 26 -0.70 -24.69 1.66
CA HIS A 26 0.63 -24.24 1.26
C HIS A 26 0.66 -23.74 -0.19
N ALA A 27 0.00 -24.46 -1.09
CA ALA A 27 -0.10 -24.09 -2.50
C ALA A 27 -0.73 -22.70 -2.67
N MET A 28 -1.74 -22.35 -1.86
CA MET A 28 -2.37 -21.02 -1.90
C MET A 28 -1.49 -19.90 -1.35
N MET A 29 -0.44 -20.20 -0.58
CA MET A 29 0.50 -19.19 -0.07
C MET A 29 1.65 -18.91 -1.05
N LEU A 30 1.99 -19.84 -1.95
CA LEU A 30 3.09 -19.67 -2.90
C LEU A 30 2.91 -18.43 -3.81
N PRO A 31 1.71 -18.10 -4.31
CA PRO A 31 1.54 -16.93 -5.18
C PRO A 31 1.81 -15.60 -4.49
N VAL A 32 1.60 -15.52 -3.17
CA VAL A 32 2.00 -14.35 -2.37
C VAL A 32 3.53 -14.20 -2.38
N LEU A 33 4.24 -15.31 -2.17
CA LEU A 33 5.71 -15.34 -2.18
C LEU A 33 6.28 -15.00 -3.57
N THR A 34 5.74 -15.60 -4.63
CA THR A 34 6.23 -15.34 -5.99
C THR A 34 5.96 -13.90 -6.41
N HIS A 35 4.79 -13.35 -6.06
CA HIS A 35 4.49 -11.93 -6.26
C HIS A 35 5.49 -11.05 -5.50
N HIS A 36 5.77 -11.35 -4.23
CA HIS A 36 6.73 -10.60 -3.42
C HIS A 36 8.13 -10.60 -4.06
N ILE A 37 8.64 -11.76 -4.47
CA ILE A 37 9.96 -11.87 -5.12
C ILE A 37 10.00 -11.05 -6.42
N ARG A 38 9.00 -11.21 -7.29
CA ARG A 38 8.92 -10.48 -8.56
C ARG A 38 8.84 -8.97 -8.33
N TYR A 39 8.05 -8.54 -7.37
CA TYR A 39 7.91 -7.13 -7.04
C TYR A 39 9.22 -6.52 -6.53
N HIS A 40 9.96 -7.22 -5.68
CA HIS A 40 11.29 -6.76 -5.25
C HIS A 40 12.30 -6.69 -6.40
N GLN A 41 12.24 -7.61 -7.36
CA GLN A 41 13.04 -7.51 -8.58
C GLN A 41 12.67 -6.27 -9.41
N CYS A 42 11.38 -5.93 -9.51
CA CYS A 42 10.94 -4.69 -10.14
C CYS A 42 11.46 -3.45 -9.39
N LEU A 43 11.43 -3.44 -8.05
CA LEU A 43 11.98 -2.33 -7.26
C LEU A 43 13.50 -2.17 -7.45
N MET A 44 14.24 -3.25 -7.67
CA MET A 44 15.67 -3.16 -8.03
C MET A 44 15.90 -2.49 -9.38
N HIS A 45 14.93 -2.57 -10.31
CA HIS A 45 14.98 -1.82 -11.56
C HIS A 45 14.65 -0.34 -11.32
N LEU A 46 13.67 -0.06 -10.46
CA LEU A 46 13.31 1.31 -10.08
C LEU A 46 14.48 2.06 -9.45
N ASP A 47 15.26 1.43 -8.57
CA ASP A 47 16.47 2.06 -8.01
C ASP A 47 17.45 2.55 -9.09
N LYS A 48 17.59 1.79 -10.18
CA LYS A 48 18.49 2.15 -11.29
C LYS A 48 17.95 3.35 -12.06
N LEU A 49 16.63 3.48 -12.19
CA LEU A 49 15.98 4.64 -12.81
C LEU A 49 16.12 5.89 -11.94
N ILE A 50 15.96 5.75 -10.62
CA ILE A 50 16.12 6.86 -9.66
C ILE A 50 17.59 7.29 -9.53
N GLY A 51 18.52 6.36 -9.75
CA GLY A 51 19.96 6.62 -9.56
C GLY A 51 20.40 6.54 -8.10
N TYR A 52 19.54 6.04 -7.20
CA TYR A 52 19.84 5.84 -5.79
C TYR A 52 19.40 4.45 -5.32
N MET A 53 20.32 3.73 -4.70
CA MET A 53 20.08 2.37 -4.19
C MET A 53 19.61 2.40 -2.74
N PHE A 54 18.36 2.03 -2.49
CA PHE A 54 17.83 1.99 -1.12
C PHE A 54 18.41 0.80 -0.33
N LYS A 55 19.00 1.08 0.84
CA LYS A 55 19.48 0.03 1.76
C LYS A 55 18.32 -0.77 2.36
N GLU A 56 17.27 -0.07 2.78
CA GLU A 56 16.12 -0.68 3.46
C GLU A 56 14.98 -0.95 2.47
N ARG A 57 14.90 -2.18 1.98
CA ARG A 57 13.96 -2.57 0.90
C ARG A 57 12.50 -2.55 1.33
N CYS A 58 12.23 -2.91 2.58
CA CYS A 58 10.88 -2.89 3.14
C CYS A 58 10.33 -1.45 3.20
N LEU A 59 11.19 -0.47 3.48
CA LEU A 59 10.80 0.94 3.49
C LEU A 59 10.46 1.44 2.09
N LEU A 60 11.24 1.07 1.08
CA LEU A 60 10.93 1.40 -0.32
C LEU A 60 9.61 0.76 -0.77
N GLN A 61 9.39 -0.52 -0.44
CA GLN A 61 8.12 -1.17 -0.71
C GLN A 61 6.96 -0.44 -0.03
N LEU A 62 7.10 -0.07 1.24
CA LEU A 62 6.10 0.69 1.99
C LEU A 62 5.82 2.04 1.32
N ALA A 63 6.82 2.77 0.85
CA ALA A 63 6.65 4.03 0.14
C ALA A 63 5.81 3.89 -1.15
N MET A 64 5.89 2.72 -1.80
CA MET A 64 5.13 2.40 -3.01
C MET A 64 3.73 1.82 -2.74
N THR A 65 3.33 1.65 -1.47
CA THR A 65 1.99 1.13 -1.11
C THR A 65 0.96 2.23 -0.97
N HIS A 66 -0.12 2.14 -1.75
CA HIS A 66 -1.25 3.07 -1.67
C HIS A 66 -2.24 2.65 -0.54
N PRO A 67 -2.93 3.60 0.13
CA PRO A 67 -3.95 3.29 1.15
C PRO A 67 -5.10 2.40 0.69
N SER A 68 -5.47 2.49 -0.60
CA SER A 68 -6.50 1.63 -1.20
C SER A 68 -6.08 0.16 -1.34
N HIS A 69 -4.79 -0.15 -1.18
CA HIS A 69 -4.26 -1.50 -1.36
C HIS A 69 -4.49 -2.34 -0.10
N HIS A 70 -5.64 -3.02 -0.05
CA HIS A 70 -6.08 -3.77 1.15
C HIS A 70 -5.69 -5.25 1.18
N LEU A 71 -5.42 -5.90 0.04
CA LEU A 71 -5.22 -7.35 -0.04
C LEU A 71 -4.02 -7.71 -0.93
N ASN A 72 -3.02 -8.36 -0.34
CA ASN A 72 -1.77 -8.74 -1.01
C ASN A 72 -1.78 -10.24 -1.38
N PHE A 73 -2.77 -10.71 -2.14
CA PHE A 73 -2.82 -12.13 -2.54
C PHE A 73 -1.88 -12.46 -3.70
N GLY A 74 -1.37 -11.46 -4.42
CA GLY A 74 -0.56 -11.66 -5.63
C GLY A 74 -1.32 -12.30 -6.81
N MET A 75 -2.61 -12.56 -6.62
CA MET A 75 -3.55 -13.15 -7.57
C MET A 75 -4.95 -12.56 -7.34
N ASN A 76 -5.90 -12.92 -8.20
CA ASN A 76 -7.30 -12.58 -7.98
C ASN A 76 -7.81 -13.12 -6.61
N PRO A 77 -8.25 -12.25 -5.68
CA PRO A 77 -8.71 -12.66 -4.35
C PRO A 77 -9.89 -13.63 -4.37
N ASP A 78 -10.74 -13.59 -5.40
CA ASP A 78 -11.93 -14.45 -5.46
C ASP A 78 -11.56 -15.90 -5.79
N HIS A 79 -10.57 -16.11 -6.68
CA HIS A 79 -10.02 -17.45 -6.91
C HIS A 79 -9.37 -17.98 -5.63
N ALA A 80 -8.62 -17.15 -4.92
CA ALA A 80 -8.01 -17.55 -3.66
C ALA A 80 -9.06 -17.96 -2.62
N ARG A 81 -10.13 -17.15 -2.46
CA ARG A 81 -11.21 -17.41 -1.51
C ARG A 81 -11.98 -18.69 -1.87
N ASN A 82 -12.29 -18.90 -3.15
CA ASN A 82 -13.00 -20.08 -3.61
C ASN A 82 -12.17 -21.35 -3.40
N SER A 83 -10.88 -21.33 -3.75
CA SER A 83 -9.97 -22.45 -3.52
C SER A 83 -9.81 -22.78 -2.03
N LEU A 84 -9.69 -21.77 -1.17
CA LEU A 84 -9.61 -21.97 0.28
C LEU A 84 -10.94 -22.48 0.87
N SER A 85 -12.08 -22.04 0.34
CA SER A 85 -13.39 -22.52 0.79
C SER A 85 -13.63 -23.99 0.41
N ASN A 86 -13.17 -24.40 -0.77
CA ASN A 86 -13.43 -25.74 -1.29
C ASN A 86 -12.38 -26.77 -0.84
N CYS A 87 -11.12 -26.37 -0.76
CA CYS A 87 -9.98 -27.26 -0.56
C CYS A 87 -9.19 -26.97 0.74
N GLY A 88 -9.59 -25.95 1.50
CA GLY A 88 -8.90 -25.54 2.72
C GLY A 88 -9.24 -26.39 3.95
N ILE A 89 -8.75 -25.94 5.10
CA ILE A 89 -8.99 -26.61 6.37
C ILE A 89 -10.42 -26.34 6.86
N ARG A 90 -11.09 -27.36 7.40
CA ARG A 90 -12.53 -27.30 7.78
C ARG A 90 -12.83 -26.34 8.94
N GLN A 91 -11.88 -26.13 9.85
CA GLN A 91 -12.02 -25.22 10.99
C GLN A 91 -10.77 -24.34 11.10
N PRO A 92 -10.68 -23.27 10.30
CA PRO A 92 -9.60 -22.31 10.47
C PRO A 92 -9.79 -21.55 11.79
N LYS A 93 -8.67 -21.21 12.44
CA LYS A 93 -8.70 -20.33 13.61
C LYS A 93 -9.00 -18.91 13.13
N TYR A 94 -10.23 -18.45 13.35
CA TYR A 94 -10.57 -17.05 13.13
C TYR A 94 -9.98 -16.22 14.28
N GLY A 95 -9.06 -15.31 13.95
CA GLY A 95 -8.55 -14.33 14.92
C GLY A 95 -9.56 -13.22 15.21
N ASP A 96 -9.28 -12.41 16.22
CA ASP A 96 -10.14 -11.28 16.58
C ASP A 96 -10.13 -10.17 15.52
N ARG A 97 -11.30 -9.85 14.96
CA ARG A 97 -11.50 -8.72 14.03
C ARG A 97 -11.11 -7.37 14.65
N LYS A 98 -11.03 -7.29 15.99
CA LYS A 98 -10.61 -6.11 16.75
C LYS A 98 -9.23 -5.61 16.33
N VAL A 99 -8.30 -6.52 15.99
CA VAL A 99 -6.95 -6.17 15.55
C VAL A 99 -7.01 -5.27 14.32
N HIS A 100 -7.79 -5.65 13.31
CA HIS A 100 -7.94 -4.86 12.09
C HIS A 100 -8.65 -3.52 12.34
N HIS A 101 -9.71 -3.51 13.15
CA HIS A 101 -10.42 -2.29 13.53
C HIS A 101 -9.55 -1.29 14.28
N MET A 102 -8.65 -1.75 15.15
CA MET A 102 -7.78 -0.90 15.94
C MET A 102 -6.72 -0.18 15.09
N TYR A 103 -6.24 -0.81 14.01
CA TYR A 103 -5.20 -0.24 13.15
C TYR A 103 -5.72 0.56 11.96
N MET A 104 -6.91 0.26 11.43
CA MET A 104 -7.42 0.94 10.22
C MET A 104 -8.43 2.06 10.51
N ARG A 105 -8.99 2.16 11.72
CA ARG A 105 -10.04 3.15 12.01
C ARG A 105 -9.44 4.53 12.28
N LYS A 106 -9.49 5.39 11.28
CA LYS A 106 -9.01 6.79 11.33
C LYS A 106 -10.11 7.83 11.55
N LYS A 107 -11.39 7.44 11.45
CA LYS A 107 -12.53 8.36 11.46
C LYS A 107 -13.35 8.28 12.75
N GLY A 108 -13.73 9.45 13.26
CA GLY A 108 -14.64 9.64 14.40
C GLY A 108 -14.01 10.44 15.54
N ILE A 109 -14.84 11.13 16.32
CA ILE A 109 -14.38 11.98 17.42
C ILE A 109 -13.66 11.17 18.52
N ASN A 110 -14.17 9.99 18.85
CA ASN A 110 -13.56 9.12 19.87
C ASN A 110 -12.17 8.63 19.46
N THR A 111 -11.97 8.34 18.17
CA THR A 111 -10.64 7.96 17.67
C THR A 111 -9.70 9.14 17.65
N LEU A 112 -10.18 10.34 17.28
CA LEU A 112 -9.38 11.56 17.30
C LEU A 112 -8.90 11.89 18.71
N ILE A 113 -9.81 11.92 19.68
CA ILE A 113 -9.49 12.19 21.10
C ILE A 113 -8.44 11.18 21.59
N ASN A 114 -8.61 9.89 21.29
CA ASN A 114 -7.67 8.85 21.68
C ASN A 114 -6.30 8.95 20.97
N ILE A 115 -6.24 9.51 19.75
CA ILE A 115 -4.96 9.75 19.06
C ILE A 115 -4.28 10.97 19.66
N MET A 116 -5.03 12.06 19.90
CA MET A 116 -4.51 13.31 20.47
C MET A 116 -4.07 13.17 21.93
N SER A 117 -4.64 12.22 22.69
CA SER A 117 -4.24 11.95 24.07
C SER A 117 -2.97 11.11 24.20
N ARG A 118 -2.47 10.52 23.10
CA ARG A 118 -1.21 9.76 23.12
C ARG A 118 -0.05 10.74 23.15
N LEU A 119 0.78 10.65 24.19
CA LEU A 119 2.06 11.34 24.21
C LEU A 119 3.04 10.69 23.23
N GLY A 120 3.98 11.49 22.75
CA GLY A 120 5.11 11.02 21.94
C GLY A 120 5.87 9.91 22.66
N GLN A 121 6.39 8.97 21.87
CA GLN A 121 7.35 7.99 22.36
C GLN A 121 8.76 8.51 22.04
N ASP A 122 9.66 8.44 23.03
CA ASP A 122 11.04 8.89 22.86
C ASP A 122 11.87 7.88 22.04
N ASP A 123 11.45 6.61 21.99
CA ASP A 123 12.13 5.54 21.26
C ASP A 123 11.51 5.32 19.87
N PRO A 124 12.27 5.48 18.77
CA PRO A 124 11.77 5.28 17.42
C PRO A 124 11.47 3.79 17.16
N SER A 125 10.20 3.41 17.29
CA SER A 125 9.71 2.09 16.90
C SER A 125 9.18 2.07 15.45
N PRO A 126 9.34 0.95 14.71
CA PRO A 126 8.83 0.85 13.36
C PRO A 126 7.30 0.98 13.35
N SER A 127 6.78 1.80 12.45
CA SER A 127 5.35 2.05 12.38
C SER A 127 4.58 0.82 11.92
N ARG A 128 3.52 0.46 12.63
CA ARG A 128 2.60 -0.63 12.26
C ARG A 128 1.61 -0.27 11.14
N ILE A 129 1.77 0.90 10.53
CA ILE A 129 0.92 1.40 9.45
C ILE A 129 1.54 0.95 8.13
N ASN A 130 0.78 0.19 7.35
CA ASN A 130 1.26 -0.47 6.13
C ASN A 130 0.91 0.31 4.84
N HIS A 131 0.92 1.64 4.90
CA HIS A 131 0.66 2.53 3.76
C HIS A 131 1.55 3.76 3.82
N ASN A 132 1.73 4.44 2.68
CA ASN A 132 2.71 5.51 2.51
C ASN A 132 2.29 6.91 3.03
N GLU A 133 1.08 7.13 3.53
CA GLU A 133 0.57 8.47 3.92
C GLU A 133 1.51 9.25 4.85
N ARG A 134 2.19 8.57 5.80
CA ARG A 134 3.15 9.24 6.70
C ARG A 134 4.43 9.66 5.98
N LEU A 135 4.85 8.89 4.99
CA LEU A 135 6.00 9.21 4.16
C LEU A 135 5.65 10.32 3.16
N GLU A 136 4.42 10.35 2.66
CA GLU A 136 3.88 11.44 1.86
C GLU A 136 3.90 12.75 2.65
N PHE A 137 3.37 12.76 3.88
CA PHE A 137 3.41 13.94 4.75
C PHE A 137 4.83 14.47 4.99
N LEU A 138 5.79 13.58 5.24
CA LEU A 138 7.19 13.98 5.40
C LEU A 138 7.80 14.46 4.08
N GLY A 139 7.50 13.78 2.98
CA GLY A 139 8.01 14.11 1.66
C GLY A 139 7.54 15.47 1.16
N ASP A 140 6.29 15.83 1.42
CA ASP A 140 5.72 17.14 1.09
C ASP A 140 6.51 18.27 1.76
N ALA A 141 6.75 18.15 3.07
CA ALA A 141 7.56 19.10 3.81
C ALA A 141 9.01 19.20 3.30
N VAL A 142 9.61 18.08 2.89
CA VAL A 142 10.98 18.06 2.33
C VAL A 142 11.02 18.77 0.97
N VAL A 143 10.05 18.51 0.09
CA VAL A 143 9.98 19.15 -1.23
C VAL A 143 9.71 20.65 -1.10
N GLU A 144 8.81 21.05 -0.21
CA GLU A 144 8.56 22.46 0.11
C GLU A 144 9.82 23.17 0.64
N PHE A 145 10.58 22.51 1.52
CA PHE A 145 11.82 23.07 2.05
C PHE A 145 12.87 23.24 0.95
N LEU A 146 13.13 22.19 0.16
CA LEU A 146 14.12 22.23 -0.91
C LEU A 146 13.80 23.30 -1.95
N THR A 147 12.53 23.38 -2.39
CA THR A 147 12.09 24.40 -3.34
C THR A 147 12.22 25.81 -2.75
N SER A 148 11.87 26.02 -1.49
CA SER A 148 12.02 27.32 -0.82
C SER A 148 13.48 27.76 -0.78
N VAL A 149 14.40 26.86 -0.41
CA VAL A 149 15.84 27.14 -0.39
C VAL A 149 16.37 27.47 -1.79
N HIS A 150 16.00 26.66 -2.80
CA HIS A 150 16.44 26.84 -4.17
C HIS A 150 15.80 28.03 -4.90
N LEU A 151 14.73 28.61 -4.37
CA LEU A 151 14.18 29.87 -4.85
C LEU A 151 14.80 31.07 -4.12
N TYR A 152 15.06 30.95 -2.81
CA TYR A 152 15.60 32.06 -2.02
C TYR A 152 17.02 32.46 -2.43
N TYR A 153 17.96 31.50 -2.53
CA TYR A 153 19.37 31.83 -2.77
C TYR A 153 19.67 32.36 -4.19
N PRO A 154 19.12 31.80 -5.28
CA PRO A 154 19.43 32.25 -6.64
C PRO A 154 18.71 33.54 -7.05
N PHE A 155 17.63 33.93 -6.36
CA PHE A 155 16.81 35.10 -6.70
C PHE A 155 16.80 36.17 -5.59
N PRO A 156 17.96 36.75 -5.20
CA PRO A 156 18.06 37.68 -4.07
C PRO A 156 17.33 39.02 -4.30
N SER A 157 17.00 39.36 -5.54
CA SER A 157 16.28 40.58 -5.91
C SER A 157 14.77 40.41 -6.01
N LEU A 158 14.25 39.19 -5.81
CA LEU A 158 12.82 38.90 -5.95
C LEU A 158 12.12 39.01 -4.58
N GLU A 159 10.98 39.68 -4.57
CA GLU A 159 10.16 39.81 -3.36
C GLU A 159 9.45 38.49 -3.01
N GLU A 160 9.02 38.37 -1.76
CA GLU A 160 8.34 37.18 -1.21
C GLU A 160 7.17 36.73 -2.09
N GLY A 161 6.35 37.66 -2.58
CA GLY A 161 5.18 37.31 -3.40
C GLY A 161 5.58 36.57 -4.69
N GLY A 162 6.69 36.96 -5.32
CA GLY A 162 7.21 36.28 -6.51
C GLY A 162 7.73 34.89 -6.17
N LEU A 163 8.51 34.76 -5.10
CA LEU A 163 9.06 33.50 -4.62
C LEU A 163 7.96 32.50 -4.23
N ALA A 164 6.94 32.97 -3.51
CA ALA A 164 5.79 32.16 -3.11
C ALA A 164 5.00 31.66 -4.34
N THR A 165 4.81 32.51 -5.36
CA THR A 165 4.14 32.13 -6.61
C THR A 165 4.92 31.06 -7.37
N TYR A 166 6.25 31.17 -7.44
CA TYR A 166 7.08 30.13 -8.05
C TYR A 166 7.02 28.81 -7.27
N ARG A 167 7.10 28.88 -5.93
CA ARG A 167 7.04 27.69 -5.08
C ARG A 167 5.74 26.94 -5.30
N THR A 168 4.59 27.61 -5.22
CA THR A 168 3.29 26.94 -5.40
C THR A 168 3.14 26.35 -6.80
N ALA A 169 3.64 27.03 -7.83
CA ALA A 169 3.60 26.52 -9.21
C ALA A 169 4.46 25.26 -9.43
N ILE A 170 5.56 25.09 -8.69
CA ILE A 170 6.45 23.93 -8.79
C ILE A 170 5.96 22.77 -7.92
N VAL A 171 5.50 23.07 -6.69
CA VAL A 171 5.12 22.04 -5.70
C VAL A 171 3.70 21.50 -5.94
N GLN A 172 2.89 22.14 -6.79
CA GLN A 172 1.55 21.63 -7.11
C GLN A 172 1.55 20.17 -7.61
N ASN A 173 0.55 19.41 -7.19
CA ASN A 173 0.41 17.98 -7.51
C ASN A 173 0.43 17.69 -9.02
N GLN A 174 -0.11 18.60 -9.86
CA GLN A 174 -0.10 18.44 -11.32
C GLN A 174 1.32 18.43 -11.88
N HIS A 175 2.19 19.29 -11.36
CA HIS A 175 3.59 19.35 -11.78
C HIS A 175 4.36 18.12 -11.29
N LEU A 176 4.15 17.73 -10.03
CA LEU A 176 4.76 16.53 -9.46
C LEU A 176 4.29 15.26 -10.18
N ALA A 177 3.03 15.17 -10.59
CA ALA A 177 2.51 14.04 -11.37
C ALA A 177 3.18 13.95 -12.76
N MET A 178 3.36 15.09 -13.44
CA MET A 178 4.11 15.12 -14.71
C MET A 178 5.56 14.64 -14.54
N LEU A 179 6.22 15.01 -13.43
CA LEU A 179 7.56 14.53 -13.12
C LEU A 179 7.57 13.03 -12.76
N ALA A 180 6.60 12.56 -11.99
CA ALA A 180 6.44 11.16 -11.62
C ALA A 180 6.26 10.26 -12.86
N LYS A 181 5.53 10.73 -13.87
CA LYS A 181 5.36 10.02 -15.15
C LYS A 181 6.66 9.87 -15.93
N LYS A 182 7.58 10.85 -15.85
CA LYS A 182 8.93 10.72 -16.45
C LYS A 182 9.78 9.65 -15.77
N LEU A 183 9.48 9.33 -14.51
CA LEU A 183 10.10 8.26 -13.75
C LEU A 183 9.34 6.93 -13.85
N GLU A 184 8.25 6.88 -14.64
CA GLU A 184 7.37 5.72 -14.80
C GLU A 184 6.85 5.12 -13.47
N LEU A 185 6.69 5.96 -12.43
CA LEU A 185 6.32 5.49 -11.09
C LEU A 185 4.96 4.79 -11.03
N ASP A 186 4.05 5.15 -11.94
CA ASP A 186 2.74 4.54 -12.12
C ASP A 186 2.82 3.02 -12.33
N ARG A 187 3.89 2.53 -12.97
CA ARG A 187 4.11 1.10 -13.24
C ARG A 187 4.61 0.31 -12.02
N PHE A 188 5.17 1.01 -11.04
CA PHE A 188 5.77 0.39 -9.85
C PHE A 188 4.89 0.53 -8.60
N MET A 189 3.96 1.48 -8.57
CA MET A 189 3.09 1.68 -7.42
C MET A 189 2.10 0.52 -7.22
N LEU A 190 1.94 0.11 -5.96
CA LEU A 190 0.92 -0.85 -5.55
C LEU A 190 -0.41 -0.13 -5.36
N TYR A 191 -1.13 0.03 -6.45
CA TYR A 191 -2.45 0.62 -6.51
C TYR A 191 -3.53 -0.44 -6.71
N ALA A 192 -4.61 -0.40 -5.93
CA ALA A 192 -5.74 -1.31 -6.09
C ALA A 192 -6.76 -0.74 -7.07
N HIS A 193 -7.03 -1.50 -8.14
CA HIS A 193 -8.07 -1.19 -9.11
C HIS A 193 -9.45 -1.31 -8.47
N GLY A 194 -10.05 -0.19 -8.08
CA GLY A 194 -11.50 -0.11 -7.99
C GLY A 194 -12.07 0.15 -9.39
N PRO A 195 -13.17 -0.51 -9.80
CA PRO A 195 -13.77 -0.30 -11.13
C PRO A 195 -14.14 1.18 -11.39
N ASP A 196 -14.36 1.98 -10.35
CA ASP A 196 -14.73 3.40 -10.44
C ASP A 196 -13.59 4.37 -10.06
N LEU A 197 -12.41 3.85 -9.72
CA LEU A 197 -11.31 4.65 -9.15
C LEU A 197 -10.16 4.94 -10.14
N CYS A 198 -10.13 4.28 -11.31
CA CYS A 198 -9.23 4.63 -12.41
C CYS A 198 -10.00 5.45 -13.45
N ARG A 199 -9.90 6.78 -13.40
CA ARG A 199 -10.43 7.62 -14.48
C ARG A 199 -9.37 7.77 -15.56
N GLU A 200 -9.76 7.82 -16.84
CA GLU A 200 -8.83 8.10 -17.94
C GLU A 200 -8.09 9.42 -17.79
N SER A 201 -8.61 10.37 -16.99
CA SER A 201 -7.95 11.61 -16.61
C SER A 201 -6.75 11.45 -15.67
N ASP A 202 -6.62 10.28 -15.03
CA ASP A 202 -5.63 10.00 -13.98
C ASP A 202 -4.45 9.14 -14.51
N LEU A 203 -4.44 8.82 -15.82
CA LEU A 203 -3.42 8.08 -16.57
C LEU A 203 -2.49 9.01 -17.38
#